data_AF-A0A167HH04-F1
#
_entry.id   AF-A0A167HH04-F1
#
_cell.length_a   1.000
_cell.length_b   1.000
_cell.length_c   1.000
_cell.angle_alpha   90.00
_cell.angle_beta   90.00
_cell.angle_gamma   90.00
#
_symmetry.space_group_name_H-M   'P 1'
#
loop_
_entity.id
_entity.type
_entity.pdbx_description
1 polymer ?
#
loop_
_entity_poly.entity_id
_entity_poly.type
_entity_poly.pdbx_seq_one_letter_code
_entity_poly.pdbx_strand_id
1 'polypeptide(L)'
;SGSSGSSSGSSGSLTTAPSYCGGPSADSGSPNGQEWYLNCGMTGGGWAPPFVTLDQLTYTPLADAIASGSGVFDPCSAYVSTFQQVAQATGVPDIFLASFAMQESTCNPSAVGPNGEQGLMQLTVDKCGDAPGGNCQDVYFNINTGANYIQSTISGAGGNVVLAVGQYNGWQGGQTISSVISNPNCGAQQNLDYLNDFFNYWLVNRN
;
A
#
# COMPACT_ATOMS: atom_id res chain seq x y z
N SER A 1 -34.72 -0.78 9.25
CA SER A 1 -33.85 -1.75 8.56
C SER A 1 -32.95 -0.98 7.61
N GLY A 2 -31.78 -0.54 8.09
CA GLY A 2 -30.85 0.26 7.29
C GLY A 2 -29.95 -0.66 6.48
N SER A 3 -29.91 -0.44 5.18
CA SER A 3 -29.14 -1.23 4.22
C SER A 3 -27.64 -1.15 4.53
N SER A 4 -27.04 -2.29 4.85
CA SER A 4 -25.60 -2.48 4.89
C SER A 4 -25.08 -2.43 3.44
N GLY A 5 -24.48 -1.31 3.05
CA GLY A 5 -23.72 -1.22 1.81
C GLY A 5 -22.42 -1.98 1.98
N SER A 6 -22.43 -3.29 1.73
CA SER A 6 -21.21 -4.04 1.51
C SER A 6 -20.56 -3.52 0.24
N SER A 7 -19.46 -2.79 0.37
CA SER A 7 -18.56 -2.49 -0.75
C SER A 7 -17.90 -3.80 -1.19
N SER A 8 -18.62 -4.59 -1.98
CA SER A 8 -18.05 -5.71 -2.72
C SER A 8 -17.15 -5.13 -3.80
N GLY A 9 -15.88 -4.87 -3.45
CA GLY A 9 -14.84 -4.64 -4.45
C GLY A 9 -14.71 -5.88 -5.32
N SER A 10 -14.59 -5.66 -6.62
CA SER A 10 -14.64 -6.71 -7.62
C SER A 10 -13.37 -7.55 -7.56
N SER A 11 -13.43 -8.70 -6.89
CA SER A 11 -12.46 -9.77 -7.06
C SER A 11 -12.40 -10.16 -8.55
N GLY A 12 -11.31 -9.82 -9.25
CA GLY A 12 -10.95 -10.49 -10.51
C GLY A 12 -11.12 -9.72 -11.83
N SER A 13 -11.19 -8.38 -11.85
CA SER A 13 -11.06 -7.62 -13.11
C SER A 13 -9.71 -6.93 -13.19
N LEU A 14 -8.89 -7.36 -14.16
CA LEU A 14 -7.59 -6.74 -14.47
C LEU A 14 -7.74 -5.22 -14.63
N THR A 15 -6.78 -4.45 -14.13
CA THR A 15 -6.80 -2.99 -14.30
C THR A 15 -6.76 -2.66 -15.80
N THR A 16 -7.62 -1.73 -16.24
CA THR A 16 -7.71 -1.28 -17.64
C THR A 16 -7.37 0.20 -17.83
N ALA A 17 -7.03 0.91 -16.76
CA ALA A 17 -6.75 2.34 -16.80
C ALA A 17 -5.49 2.61 -17.65
N PRO A 18 -5.57 3.41 -18.73
CA PRO A 18 -4.39 3.75 -19.52
C PRO A 18 -3.54 4.82 -18.83
N SER A 19 -2.25 4.84 -19.13
CA SER A 19 -1.34 5.97 -18.85
C SER A 19 -0.85 6.60 -20.17
N TYR A 20 -0.09 7.68 -20.08
CA TYR A 20 0.58 8.23 -21.27
C TYR A 20 1.72 7.32 -21.78
N CYS A 21 2.20 6.36 -20.97
CA CYS A 21 3.13 5.33 -21.41
C CYS A 21 2.44 4.17 -22.13
N GLY A 22 1.11 4.10 -22.13
CA GLY A 22 0.32 3.05 -22.76
C GLY A 22 -0.71 2.41 -21.83
N GLY A 23 -1.41 1.39 -22.32
CA GLY A 23 -2.31 0.58 -21.49
C GLY A 23 -1.55 -0.25 -20.45
N PRO A 24 -2.23 -0.78 -19.42
CA PRO A 24 -1.58 -1.46 -18.30
C PRO A 24 -0.89 -2.79 -18.68
N SER A 25 -1.25 -3.37 -19.84
CA SER A 25 -0.83 -4.71 -20.26
C SER A 25 -0.99 -5.74 -19.13
N ALA A 26 -2.06 -5.58 -18.34
CA ALA A 26 -2.34 -6.43 -17.19
C ALA A 26 -2.60 -7.88 -17.64
N ASP A 27 -2.07 -8.82 -16.87
CA ASP A 27 -2.22 -10.26 -17.10
C ASP A 27 -2.28 -11.00 -15.75
N SER A 28 -2.27 -12.33 -15.77
CA SER A 28 -2.31 -13.11 -14.53
C SER A 28 -1.08 -12.87 -13.63
N GLY A 29 0.07 -12.50 -14.19
CA GLY A 29 1.30 -12.17 -13.47
C GLY A 29 1.29 -10.74 -12.92
N SER A 30 0.68 -9.80 -13.63
CA SER A 30 0.64 -8.39 -13.26
C SER A 30 -0.79 -7.85 -13.34
N PRO A 31 -1.72 -8.30 -12.47
CA PRO A 31 -3.14 -8.03 -12.61
C PRO A 31 -3.52 -6.54 -12.42
N ASN A 32 -2.68 -5.78 -11.74
CA ASN A 32 -2.83 -4.33 -11.56
C ASN A 32 -1.96 -3.52 -12.54
N GLY A 33 -1.46 -4.17 -13.60
CA GLY A 33 -0.61 -3.58 -14.63
C GLY A 33 0.87 -3.89 -14.42
N GLN A 34 1.62 -3.88 -15.53
CA GLN A 34 3.06 -4.20 -15.53
C GLN A 34 3.88 -3.16 -14.75
N GLU A 35 5.05 -3.55 -14.25
CA GLU A 35 5.94 -2.65 -13.51
C GLU A 35 6.28 -1.38 -14.30
N TRP A 36 6.60 -1.48 -15.60
CA TRP A 36 6.88 -0.31 -16.43
C TRP A 36 5.70 0.66 -16.53
N TYR A 37 4.46 0.15 -16.39
CA TYR A 37 3.24 0.95 -16.39
C TYR A 37 3.08 1.65 -15.04
N LEU A 38 3.29 0.97 -13.92
CA LEU A 38 3.28 1.58 -12.58
C LEU A 38 4.39 2.64 -12.42
N ASN A 39 5.55 2.37 -13.01
CA ASN A 39 6.75 3.21 -13.01
C ASN A 39 6.80 4.19 -14.20
N CYS A 40 5.66 4.42 -14.86
CA CYS A 40 5.58 5.25 -16.06
C CYS A 40 6.29 6.60 -15.90
N GLY A 41 7.28 6.85 -16.76
CA GLY A 41 8.07 8.08 -16.79
C GLY A 41 9.40 8.09 -16.02
N MET A 42 9.64 7.12 -15.13
CA MET A 42 10.83 7.12 -14.27
C MET A 42 12.17 7.01 -15.01
N THR A 43 12.20 6.41 -16.20
CA THR A 43 13.40 6.28 -17.04
C THR A 43 13.67 7.49 -17.92
N GLY A 44 12.77 8.48 -17.93
CA GLY A 44 12.82 9.63 -18.83
C GLY A 44 12.40 10.93 -18.16
N GLY A 45 11.26 11.48 -18.59
CA GLY A 45 10.79 12.82 -18.22
C GLY A 45 10.32 13.01 -16.77
N GLY A 46 10.43 11.98 -15.93
CA GLY A 46 9.96 11.99 -14.55
C GLY A 46 8.70 11.16 -14.36
N TRP A 47 8.57 10.56 -13.17
CA TRP A 47 7.48 9.67 -12.81
C TRP A 47 6.14 10.39 -12.88
N ALA A 48 5.25 9.87 -13.71
CA ALA A 48 3.87 10.31 -13.82
C ALA A 48 3.03 9.03 -13.84
N PRO A 49 2.67 8.51 -12.64
CA PRO A 49 2.02 7.22 -12.54
C PRO A 49 0.65 7.25 -13.22
N PRO A 50 0.14 6.07 -13.64
CA PRO A 50 -1.22 5.95 -14.09
C PRO A 50 -2.20 6.43 -13.02
N PHE A 51 -3.35 6.95 -13.46
CA PHE A 51 -4.44 7.26 -12.56
C PHE A 51 -5.29 6.01 -12.35
N VAL A 52 -5.16 5.40 -11.17
CA VAL A 52 -5.94 4.23 -10.74
C VAL A 52 -6.62 4.55 -9.41
N THR A 53 -7.89 4.20 -9.26
CA THR A 53 -8.64 4.31 -8.00
C THR A 53 -8.79 2.95 -7.31
N LEU A 54 -9.14 2.95 -6.03
CA LEU A 54 -9.28 1.71 -5.23
C LEU A 54 -10.23 0.69 -5.87
N ASP A 55 -11.32 1.14 -6.48
CA ASP A 55 -12.34 0.30 -7.13
C ASP A 55 -11.87 -0.30 -8.47
N GLN A 56 -10.74 0.17 -9.01
CA GLN A 56 -10.13 -0.35 -10.25
C GLN A 56 -9.02 -1.39 -10.00
N LEU A 57 -8.72 -1.69 -8.73
CA LEU A 57 -7.71 -2.67 -8.35
C LEU A 57 -8.29 -4.09 -8.34
N THR A 58 -7.51 -5.04 -8.85
CA THR A 58 -7.67 -6.45 -8.51
C THR A 58 -7.01 -6.72 -7.16
N TYR A 59 -7.76 -7.29 -6.22
CA TYR A 59 -7.21 -7.72 -4.94
C TYR A 59 -7.93 -8.95 -4.39
N THR A 60 -7.29 -9.63 -3.44
CA THR A 60 -7.86 -10.72 -2.65
C THR A 60 -8.16 -10.19 -1.24
N PRO A 61 -9.42 -10.21 -0.74
CA PRO A 61 -9.72 -9.78 0.62
C PRO A 61 -8.82 -10.47 1.66
N LEU A 62 -8.44 -9.78 2.74
CA LEU A 62 -7.42 -10.29 3.67
C LEU A 62 -7.85 -11.63 4.31
N ALA A 63 -9.13 -11.77 4.68
CA ALA A 63 -9.65 -13.01 5.23
C ALA A 63 -9.51 -14.19 4.26
N ASP A 64 -9.79 -13.98 2.97
CA ASP A 64 -9.64 -14.99 1.93
C ASP A 64 -8.15 -15.31 1.68
N ALA A 65 -7.29 -14.30 1.78
CA ALA A 65 -5.85 -14.46 1.65
C ALA A 65 -5.26 -15.39 2.73
N ILE A 66 -5.70 -15.21 3.99
CA ILE A 66 -5.33 -16.09 5.11
C ILE A 66 -5.95 -17.49 4.93
N ALA A 67 -7.23 -17.57 4.55
CA ALA A 67 -7.94 -18.83 4.41
C ALA A 67 -7.42 -19.71 3.26
N SER A 68 -6.75 -19.13 2.26
CA SER A 68 -6.18 -19.88 1.13
C SER A 68 -5.02 -20.79 1.53
N GLY A 69 -4.36 -20.52 2.67
CA GLY A 69 -3.18 -21.26 3.12
C GLY A 69 -1.91 -20.97 2.31
N SER A 70 -1.85 -19.85 1.58
CA SER A 70 -0.65 -19.43 0.82
C SER A 70 0.56 -19.14 1.72
N GLY A 71 0.33 -18.78 2.98
CA GLY A 71 1.36 -18.38 3.95
C GLY A 71 1.80 -16.91 3.83
N VAL A 72 1.43 -16.20 2.76
CA VAL A 72 1.91 -14.84 2.46
C VAL A 72 1.55 -13.86 3.58
N PHE A 73 0.33 -13.96 4.12
CA PHE A 73 -0.17 -13.07 5.18
C PHE A 73 -0.17 -13.72 6.58
N ASP A 74 0.47 -14.88 6.76
CA ASP A 74 0.56 -15.53 8.09
C ASP A 74 1.06 -14.59 9.19
N PRO A 75 2.06 -13.70 8.96
CA PRO A 75 2.51 -12.73 9.96
C PRO A 75 1.41 -11.75 10.41
N CYS A 76 0.42 -11.48 9.56
CA CYS A 76 -0.69 -10.56 9.86
C CYS A 76 -1.91 -11.27 10.47
N SER A 77 -1.91 -12.60 10.58
CA SER A 77 -3.08 -13.40 10.99
C SER A 77 -3.71 -12.96 12.32
N ALA A 78 -2.88 -12.54 13.27
CA ALA A 78 -3.33 -12.06 14.58
C ALA A 78 -4.06 -10.69 14.54
N TYR A 79 -3.98 -9.95 13.43
CA TYR A 79 -4.45 -8.57 13.31
C TYR A 79 -5.57 -8.39 12.27
N VAL A 80 -6.07 -9.49 11.68
CA VAL A 80 -7.11 -9.46 10.63
C VAL A 80 -8.35 -8.68 11.09
N SER A 81 -8.83 -8.93 12.31
CA SER A 81 -9.99 -8.21 12.86
C SER A 81 -9.73 -6.71 13.02
N THR A 82 -8.52 -6.32 13.43
CA THR A 82 -8.10 -4.92 13.53
C THR A 82 -8.07 -4.26 12.15
N PHE A 83 -7.47 -4.91 11.15
CA PHE A 83 -7.47 -4.41 9.77
C PHE A 83 -8.88 -4.26 9.22
N GLN A 84 -9.77 -5.22 9.45
CA GLN A 84 -11.17 -5.15 9.02
C GLN A 84 -11.93 -4.01 9.71
N GLN A 85 -11.73 -3.83 11.01
CA GLN A 85 -12.35 -2.72 11.75
C GLN A 85 -11.90 -1.36 11.20
N VAL A 86 -10.60 -1.19 10.99
CA VAL A 86 -10.03 0.06 10.47
C VAL A 86 -10.42 0.28 9.00
N ALA A 87 -10.50 -0.78 8.19
CA ALA A 87 -10.97 -0.71 6.81
C ALA A 87 -12.41 -0.20 6.73
N GLN A 88 -13.30 -0.67 7.60
CA GLN A 88 -14.67 -0.18 7.70
C GLN A 88 -14.75 1.30 8.10
N ALA A 89 -13.86 1.74 9.01
CA ALA A 89 -13.85 3.12 9.48
C ALA A 89 -13.29 4.12 8.45
N THR A 90 -12.31 3.69 7.64
CA THR A 90 -11.56 4.56 6.73
C THR A 90 -12.00 4.45 5.27
N GLY A 91 -12.63 3.34 4.89
CA GLY A 91 -12.95 3.01 3.50
C GLY A 91 -11.77 2.45 2.69
N VAL A 92 -10.60 2.28 3.31
CA VAL A 92 -9.43 1.65 2.68
C VAL A 92 -9.51 0.14 2.88
N PRO A 93 -9.42 -0.72 1.84
CA PRO A 93 -9.54 -2.17 1.98
C PRO A 93 -8.55 -2.78 2.99
N ASP A 94 -8.98 -3.81 3.71
CA ASP A 94 -8.17 -4.48 4.74
C ASP A 94 -6.88 -5.09 4.19
N ILE A 95 -6.94 -5.73 3.02
CA ILE A 95 -5.76 -6.25 2.31
C ILE A 95 -4.80 -5.13 1.90
N PHE A 96 -5.30 -3.94 1.55
CA PHE A 96 -4.47 -2.80 1.17
C PHE A 96 -3.67 -2.29 2.38
N LEU A 97 -4.31 -2.21 3.55
CA LEU A 97 -3.65 -1.86 4.81
C LEU A 97 -2.65 -2.94 5.26
N ALA A 98 -3.02 -4.21 5.16
CA ALA A 98 -2.13 -5.32 5.49
C ALA A 98 -0.93 -5.42 4.52
N SER A 99 -1.11 -5.04 3.25
CA SER A 99 -0.03 -4.99 2.26
C SER A 99 1.04 -3.98 2.65
N PHE A 100 0.66 -2.80 3.13
CA PHE A 100 1.61 -1.87 3.75
C PHE A 100 2.30 -2.50 4.94
N ALA A 101 1.56 -3.10 5.88
CA ALA A 101 2.18 -3.70 7.05
C ALA A 101 3.17 -4.83 6.70
N MET A 102 2.89 -5.61 5.65
CA MET A 102 3.82 -6.62 5.14
C MET A 102 5.09 -6.00 4.57
N GLN A 103 4.96 -4.97 3.74
CA GLN A 103 6.10 -4.32 3.09
C GLN A 103 6.95 -3.49 4.07
N GLU A 104 6.31 -2.91 5.08
CA GLU A 104 6.96 -2.01 6.04
C GLU A 104 7.61 -2.77 7.22
N SER A 105 6.97 -3.83 7.71
CA SER A 105 7.44 -4.53 8.93
C SER A 105 7.30 -6.04 8.89
N THR A 106 6.81 -6.61 7.79
CA THR A 106 6.37 -8.01 7.74
C THR A 106 5.34 -8.31 8.85
N CYS A 107 4.43 -7.36 9.10
CA CYS A 107 3.46 -7.40 10.19
C CYS A 107 4.08 -7.63 11.58
N ASN A 108 5.29 -7.11 11.83
CA ASN A 108 5.92 -7.13 13.14
C ASN A 108 5.51 -5.89 13.96
N PRO A 109 4.71 -6.03 15.04
CA PRO A 109 4.24 -4.88 15.82
C PRO A 109 5.35 -4.19 16.63
N SER A 110 6.47 -4.87 16.88
CA SER A 110 7.61 -4.30 17.62
C SER A 110 8.71 -3.75 16.70
N ALA A 111 8.48 -3.74 15.39
CA ALA A 111 9.46 -3.24 14.42
C ALA A 111 9.82 -1.78 14.71
N VAL A 112 11.12 -1.49 14.60
CA VAL A 112 11.65 -0.13 14.61
C VAL A 112 12.48 0.06 13.35
N GLY A 113 12.07 1.02 12.53
CA GLY A 113 12.71 1.33 11.27
C GLY A 113 14.06 2.03 11.44
N PRO A 114 14.85 2.13 10.36
CA PRO A 114 16.20 2.70 10.40
C PRO A 114 16.22 4.17 10.85
N ASN A 115 15.14 4.93 10.67
CA ASN A 115 15.03 6.32 11.10
C ASN A 115 14.13 6.48 12.34
N GLY A 116 13.78 5.37 13.02
CA GLY A 116 12.96 5.37 14.22
C GLY A 116 11.45 5.26 13.94
N GLU A 117 11.06 4.81 12.77
CA GLU A 117 9.68 4.45 12.43
C GLU A 117 9.17 3.32 13.34
N GLN A 118 7.86 3.29 13.66
CA GLN A 118 7.32 2.45 14.71
C GLN A 118 6.25 1.48 14.20
N GLY A 119 6.37 0.20 14.58
CA GLY A 119 5.32 -0.81 14.54
C GLY A 119 4.93 -1.29 13.15
N LEU A 120 3.72 -1.84 13.05
CA LEU A 120 3.20 -2.52 11.86
C LEU A 120 3.28 -1.68 10.59
N MET A 121 2.88 -0.42 10.69
CA MET A 121 2.78 0.52 9.58
C MET A 121 4.01 1.43 9.46
N GLN A 122 5.04 1.22 10.30
CA GLN A 122 6.25 2.05 10.33
C GLN A 122 5.93 3.56 10.42
N LEU A 123 5.15 3.94 11.44
CA LEU A 123 4.80 5.35 11.66
C LEU A 123 6.03 6.15 12.09
N THR A 124 6.28 7.27 11.44
CA THR A 124 7.27 8.25 11.90
C THR A 124 6.85 8.88 13.22
N VAL A 125 7.81 9.28 14.05
CA VAL A 125 7.57 9.72 15.44
C VAL A 125 6.60 10.90 15.56
N ASP A 126 6.53 11.79 14.57
CA ASP A 126 5.56 12.90 14.51
C ASP A 126 4.09 12.43 14.52
N LYS A 127 3.81 11.20 14.08
CA LYS A 127 2.46 10.61 14.04
C LYS A 127 2.11 9.88 15.33
N CYS A 128 3.04 9.79 16.29
CA CYS A 128 2.88 9.04 17.53
C CYS A 128 2.33 9.89 18.70
N GLY A 129 2.02 11.18 18.49
CA GLY A 129 1.68 12.12 19.57
C GLY A 129 0.50 11.69 20.45
N ASP A 130 -0.54 11.10 19.83
CA ASP A 130 -1.75 10.65 20.51
C ASP A 130 -1.72 9.16 20.89
N ALA A 131 -0.53 8.54 20.86
CA ALA A 131 -0.39 7.12 21.14
C ALA A 131 -0.83 6.79 22.58
N PRO A 132 -1.59 5.70 22.79
CA PRO A 132 -2.08 5.32 24.11
C PRO A 132 -0.92 5.03 25.06
N GLY A 133 -0.81 5.81 26.13
CA GLY A 133 0.31 5.72 27.06
C GLY A 133 1.69 6.01 26.43
N GLY A 134 1.71 6.69 25.29
CA GLY A 134 2.92 6.93 24.50
C GLY A 134 3.39 5.73 23.67
N ASN A 135 2.62 4.62 23.62
CA ASN A 135 2.99 3.43 22.89
C ASN A 135 2.58 3.51 21.42
N CYS A 136 3.46 4.03 20.56
CA CYS A 136 3.19 4.12 19.12
C CYS A 136 3.11 2.74 18.42
N GLN A 137 3.61 1.69 19.07
CA GLN A 137 3.57 0.31 18.60
C GLN A 137 2.29 -0.42 19.03
N ASP A 138 1.38 0.24 19.75
CA ASP A 138 0.05 -0.33 20.03
C ASP A 138 -0.65 -0.71 18.70
N VAL A 139 -1.08 -1.97 18.58
CA VAL A 139 -1.53 -2.55 17.31
C VAL A 139 -2.68 -1.76 16.70
N TYR A 140 -3.71 -1.45 17.50
CA TYR A 140 -4.87 -0.71 16.99
C TYR A 140 -4.47 0.71 16.62
N PHE A 141 -3.78 1.42 17.51
CA PHE A 141 -3.32 2.79 17.24
C PHE A 141 -2.47 2.85 15.97
N ASN A 142 -1.50 1.95 15.83
CA ASN A 142 -0.55 1.95 14.73
C ASN A 142 -1.24 1.71 13.39
N ILE A 143 -2.10 0.68 13.30
CA ILE A 143 -2.90 0.40 12.09
C ILE A 143 -3.86 1.56 11.80
N ASN A 144 -4.59 2.05 12.81
CA ASN A 144 -5.58 3.11 12.62
C ASN A 144 -4.92 4.42 12.16
N THR A 145 -3.83 4.84 12.79
CA THR A 145 -3.10 6.06 12.40
C THR A 145 -2.50 5.92 11.01
N GLY A 146 -1.90 4.76 10.68
CA GLY A 146 -1.41 4.48 9.33
C GLY A 146 -2.51 4.54 8.27
N ALA A 147 -3.67 3.94 8.55
CA ALA A 147 -4.81 3.94 7.63
C ALA A 147 -5.39 5.35 7.40
N ASN A 148 -5.48 6.18 8.43
CA ASN A 148 -5.91 7.57 8.28
C ASN A 148 -4.90 8.37 7.45
N TYR A 149 -3.60 8.16 7.67
CA TYR A 149 -2.56 8.79 6.85
C TYR A 149 -2.67 8.36 5.38
N ILE A 150 -2.81 7.06 5.11
CA ILE A 150 -3.00 6.51 3.76
C ILE A 150 -4.25 7.11 3.10
N GLN A 151 -5.38 7.15 3.80
CA GLN A 151 -6.63 7.73 3.30
C GLN A 151 -6.48 9.22 2.95
N SER A 152 -5.79 9.98 3.79
CA SER A 152 -5.50 11.40 3.51
C SER A 152 -4.56 11.56 2.31
N THR A 153 -3.60 10.65 2.13
CA THR A 153 -2.65 10.63 1.01
C THR A 153 -3.37 10.30 -0.30
N ILE A 154 -4.24 9.29 -0.31
CA ILE A 154 -5.11 8.96 -1.46
C ILE A 154 -5.98 10.17 -1.81
N SER A 155 -6.58 10.83 -0.82
CA SER A 155 -7.41 12.02 -1.04
C SER A 155 -6.60 13.18 -1.62
N GLY A 156 -5.40 13.44 -1.09
CA GLY A 156 -4.47 14.45 -1.60
C GLY A 156 -3.96 14.15 -3.01
N ALA A 157 -3.86 12.88 -3.37
CA ALA A 157 -3.54 12.40 -4.72
C ALA A 157 -4.75 12.43 -5.68
N GLY A 158 -5.88 13.02 -5.28
CA GLY A 158 -7.10 13.10 -6.09
C GLY A 158 -7.77 11.73 -6.31
N GLY A 159 -7.54 10.77 -5.42
CA GLY A 159 -8.00 9.38 -5.54
C GLY A 159 -7.02 8.45 -6.23
N ASN A 160 -5.87 8.94 -6.72
CA ASN A 160 -4.86 8.10 -7.38
C ASN A 160 -4.07 7.26 -6.37
N VAL A 161 -4.37 5.96 -6.32
CA VAL A 161 -3.74 5.02 -5.39
C VAL A 161 -2.29 4.69 -5.75
N VAL A 162 -1.92 4.68 -7.04
CA VAL A 162 -0.54 4.40 -7.46
C VAL A 162 0.37 5.55 -7.04
N LEU A 163 -0.10 6.79 -7.18
CA LEU A 163 0.59 7.96 -6.67
C LEU A 163 0.70 7.93 -5.14
N ALA A 164 -0.38 7.60 -4.43
CA ALA A 164 -0.39 7.57 -2.98
C ALA A 164 0.54 6.50 -2.38
N VAL A 165 0.57 5.29 -2.95
CA VAL A 165 1.47 4.21 -2.52
C VAL A 165 2.92 4.59 -2.77
N GLY A 166 3.24 5.18 -3.93
CA GLY A 166 4.59 5.68 -4.18
C GLY A 166 4.99 6.78 -3.20
N GLN A 167 4.09 7.72 -2.88
CA GLN A 167 4.33 8.76 -1.87
C GLN A 167 4.60 8.20 -0.47
N TYR A 168 3.97 7.08 -0.12
CA TYR A 168 4.25 6.39 1.14
C TYR A 168 5.69 5.85 1.19
N ASN A 169 6.18 5.27 0.08
CA ASN A 169 7.60 4.89 -0.07
C ASN A 169 8.55 6.10 -0.13
N GLY A 170 8.02 7.32 -0.29
CA GLY A 170 8.79 8.55 -0.43
C GLY A 170 9.03 9.00 -1.87
N TRP A 171 8.31 8.42 -2.84
CA TRP A 171 8.35 8.86 -4.23
C TRP A 171 7.57 10.17 -4.42
N GLN A 172 8.00 10.98 -5.38
CA GLN A 172 7.32 12.21 -5.76
C GLN A 172 7.10 12.26 -7.26
N GLY A 173 5.99 12.87 -7.69
CA GLY A 173 5.74 13.11 -9.12
C GLY A 173 6.91 13.85 -9.76
N GLY A 174 7.36 13.39 -10.92
CA GLY A 174 8.52 13.90 -11.63
C GLY A 174 9.86 13.26 -11.23
N GLN A 175 9.92 12.42 -10.20
CA GLN A 175 11.16 11.72 -9.87
C GLN A 175 11.60 10.74 -10.96
N THR A 176 12.91 10.59 -11.14
CA THR A 176 13.50 9.63 -12.07
C THR A 176 14.32 8.59 -11.32
N ILE A 177 14.56 7.42 -11.93
CA ILE A 177 15.49 6.42 -11.39
C ILE A 177 16.84 7.08 -11.09
N SER A 178 17.34 7.91 -12.01
CA SER A 178 18.58 8.65 -11.82
C SER A 178 18.57 9.54 -10.58
N SER A 179 17.45 10.22 -10.28
CA SER A 179 17.35 11.03 -9.06
C SER A 179 17.37 10.19 -7.79
N VAL A 180 16.71 9.02 -7.78
CA VAL A 180 16.67 8.09 -6.65
C VAL A 180 18.07 7.54 -6.35
N ILE A 181 18.73 6.95 -7.35
CA ILE A 181 20.05 6.31 -7.16
C ILE A 181 21.17 7.31 -6.88
N SER A 182 20.97 8.59 -7.21
CA SER A 182 21.94 9.65 -6.92
C SER A 182 21.94 10.09 -5.46
N ASN A 183 20.96 9.66 -4.65
CA ASN A 183 20.93 10.00 -3.22
C ASN A 183 22.12 9.32 -2.50
N PRO A 184 23.06 10.10 -1.92
CA PRO A 184 24.25 9.55 -1.27
C PRO A 184 23.93 8.82 0.04
N ASN A 185 22.74 9.02 0.62
CA ASN A 185 22.26 8.25 1.75
C ASN A 185 21.51 7.01 1.23
N CYS A 186 22.18 5.86 1.15
CA CYS A 186 21.59 4.60 0.69
C CYS A 186 20.35 4.19 1.50
N GLY A 187 20.28 4.51 2.80
CA GLY A 187 19.12 4.23 3.64
C GLY A 187 17.90 5.12 3.36
N ALA A 188 18.08 6.17 2.56
CA ALA A 188 17.02 7.06 2.09
C ALA A 188 16.73 6.87 0.59
N GLN A 189 17.35 5.89 -0.06
CA GLN A 189 17.00 5.50 -1.42
C GLN A 189 15.66 4.76 -1.40
N GLN A 190 14.77 5.19 -2.26
CA GLN A 190 13.46 4.58 -2.42
C GLN A 190 13.56 3.20 -3.07
N ASN A 191 12.67 2.29 -2.69
CA ASN A 191 12.66 0.95 -3.27
C ASN A 191 11.98 0.97 -4.65
N LEU A 192 12.73 0.66 -5.71
CA LEU A 192 12.29 0.84 -7.10
C LEU A 192 11.22 -0.18 -7.55
N ASP A 193 11.15 -1.34 -6.89
CA ASP A 193 10.13 -2.38 -7.14
C ASP A 193 8.91 -2.27 -6.20
N TYR A 194 8.88 -1.27 -5.30
CA TYR A 194 7.87 -1.17 -4.24
C TYR A 194 6.44 -1.22 -4.77
N LEU A 195 6.16 -0.50 -5.86
CA LEU A 195 4.84 -0.50 -6.50
C LEU A 195 4.49 -1.88 -7.07
N ASN A 196 5.45 -2.57 -7.68
CA ASN A 196 5.19 -3.88 -8.27
C ASN A 196 4.88 -4.91 -7.18
N ASP A 197 5.68 -4.94 -6.11
CA ASP A 197 5.44 -5.81 -4.96
C ASP A 197 4.08 -5.51 -4.32
N PHE A 198 3.77 -4.23 -4.08
CA PHE A 198 2.51 -3.82 -3.50
C PHE A 198 1.32 -4.27 -4.36
N PHE A 199 1.28 -3.86 -5.63
CA PHE A 199 0.11 -4.05 -6.47
C PHE A 199 -0.01 -5.47 -7.05
N ASN A 200 1.09 -6.15 -7.35
CA ASN A 200 1.05 -7.43 -8.08
C ASN A 200 1.42 -8.65 -7.20
N TYR A 201 1.91 -8.45 -5.97
CA TYR A 201 2.21 -9.54 -5.03
C TYR A 201 1.34 -9.46 -3.77
N TRP A 202 1.45 -8.37 -3.00
CA TRP A 202 0.74 -8.23 -1.74
C TRP A 202 -0.79 -8.17 -1.92
N LEU A 203 -1.30 -7.25 -2.75
CA LEU A 203 -2.75 -7.09 -2.94
C LEU A 203 -3.46 -8.35 -3.45
N VAL A 204 -2.75 -9.23 -4.16
CA VAL A 204 -3.32 -10.42 -4.78
C VAL A 204 -2.92 -11.72 -4.08
N ASN A 205 -2.32 -11.64 -2.89
CA ASN A 205 -1.92 -12.80 -2.09
C ASN A 205 -0.97 -13.76 -2.82
N ARG A 206 0.15 -13.23 -3.33
CA ARG A 206 1.16 -13.98 -4.08
C ARG A 206 2.54 -13.86 -3.44
N ASN A 207 3.27 -14.97 -3.49
CA ASN A 207 4.64 -15.13 -3.01
C ASN A 207 5.66 -14.96 -4.15
#